data_AF-A0A7X0SNS6-F1
#
_entry.id   AF-A0A7X0SNS6-F1
#
_cell.length_a   1.000
_cell.length_b   1.000
_cell.length_c   1.000
_cell.angle_alpha   90.00
_cell.angle_beta   90.00
_cell.angle_gamma   90.00
#
_symmetry.space_group_name_H-M   'P 1'
#
loop_
_entity.id
_entity.type
_entity.pdbx_description
1 polymer ?
#
loop_
_entity_poly.entity_id
_entity_poly.type
_entity_poly.pdbx_seq_one_letter_code
_entity_poly.pdbx_strand_id
1 'polypeptide(L)'
;MQPRRDIRRRVVVIALAAAAGLILLRLMVPPVIGVADNGDFARVMGVSGIAPLHLGEPYKDRYFAYTHTLYAYGGYKTGGYVSTHVLLVAISGWISRLFHPNAYDIRFLGACYAALFLIALALFVRYAPAASTRRATAAMATLTAAALIFVFGDSGYVAYFHSFFGEPYALAAMLLTVAAALSLALSDKPSGGLLALFVGASFAVATAKIQYAPLGIVFALLAWRLSSLRPDRRWRRQAAASACILFAGTIGMVAAAPDRLVHTNLYQSVFYGVLKDSPDIEGDMKELGIPEKYAPLAGTNYFQKDTVIPQRDPTLRREVLERLGHKEVALFYVEHPGRLVDKMKKAAKAGASIRPYYLGNFEKSTGKRAGAISYRFSAWSEWKHRYMPHTLGWFAGCYALYLAAVAACWLLTRSRRVRLAMETLAVVAAAGAFAYVVPLIGDGEADLAKHLFMFNVCFDMMVVSAFVGACYGLIRLVEIRKG
;
A
#
# COMPACT_ATOMS: atom_id res chain seq x y z
N MET A 1 7.42 35.72 29.49
CA MET A 1 6.27 34.88 29.06
C MET A 1 6.80 33.58 28.45
N GLN A 2 6.57 32.42 29.08
CA GLN A 2 6.91 31.14 28.44
C GLN A 2 6.08 30.98 27.15
N PRO A 3 6.67 30.58 26.01
CA PRO A 3 5.90 30.31 24.81
C PRO A 3 4.85 29.23 25.12
N ARG A 4 3.57 29.58 24.98
CA ARG A 4 2.46 28.64 25.25
C ARG A 4 2.70 27.37 24.43
N ARG A 5 2.92 26.24 25.10
CA ARG A 5 3.17 24.93 24.45
C ARG A 5 2.02 24.62 23.48
N ASP A 6 2.37 24.33 22.23
CA ASP A 6 1.42 23.94 21.18
C ASP A 6 0.55 22.76 21.65
N ILE A 7 -0.77 22.97 21.68
CA ILE A 7 -1.75 22.03 22.22
C ILE A 7 -1.74 20.69 21.49
N ARG A 8 -1.37 20.68 20.20
CA ARG A 8 -1.28 19.48 19.38
C ARG A 8 -0.31 18.45 19.97
N ARG A 9 0.73 18.89 20.70
CA ARG A 9 1.66 17.97 21.37
C ARG A 9 0.98 17.10 22.43
N ARG A 10 -0.01 17.63 23.14
CA ARG A 10 -0.79 16.83 24.12
C ARG A 10 -1.71 15.85 23.40
N VAL A 11 -2.36 16.30 22.33
CA VAL A 11 -3.22 15.44 21.50
C VAL A 11 -2.42 14.30 20.88
N VAL A 12 -1.19 14.56 20.42
CA VAL A 12 -0.27 13.51 19.94
C VAL A 12 -0.08 12.43 20.99
N VAL A 13 0.28 12.78 22.24
CA VAL A 13 0.50 11.77 23.29
C VAL A 13 -0.75 10.91 23.53
N ILE A 14 -1.93 11.54 23.61
CA ILE A 14 -3.21 10.83 23.81
C ILE A 14 -3.52 9.92 22.61
N ALA A 15 -3.36 10.42 21.39
CA ALA A 15 -3.61 9.67 20.16
C ALA A 15 -2.67 8.46 20.05
N LEU A 16 -1.39 8.64 20.38
CA LEU A 16 -0.41 7.54 20.38
C LEU A 16 -0.73 6.50 21.43
N ALA A 17 -1.13 6.89 22.64
CA ALA A 17 -1.54 5.95 23.67
C ALA A 17 -2.78 5.14 23.25
N ALA A 18 -3.78 5.81 22.67
CA ALA A 18 -5.00 5.15 22.17
C ALA A 18 -4.69 4.18 21.02
N ALA A 19 -3.90 4.60 20.03
CA ALA A 19 -3.50 3.77 18.89
C ALA A 19 -2.63 2.59 19.33
N ALA A 20 -1.65 2.81 20.21
CA ALA A 20 -0.81 1.76 20.76
C ALA A 20 -1.65 0.76 21.57
N GLY A 21 -2.56 1.23 22.42
CA GLY A 21 -3.48 0.37 23.16
C GLY A 21 -4.35 -0.49 22.24
N LEU A 22 -4.91 0.11 21.19
CA LEU A 22 -5.66 -0.63 20.17
C LEU A 22 -4.81 -1.71 19.50
N ILE A 23 -3.60 -1.37 19.04
CA ILE A 23 -2.72 -2.32 18.35
C ILE A 23 -2.27 -3.45 19.30
N LEU A 24 -1.90 -3.12 20.55
CA LEU A 24 -1.52 -4.09 21.57
C LEU A 24 -2.63 -5.13 21.79
N LEU A 25 -3.87 -4.69 21.96
CA LEU A 25 -5.04 -5.56 22.16
C LEU A 25 -5.39 -6.46 20.96
N ARG A 26 -4.86 -6.17 19.78
CA ARG A 26 -5.17 -6.91 18.54
C ARG A 26 -4.04 -7.82 18.10
N LEU A 27 -2.81 -7.34 18.23
CA LEU A 27 -1.63 -8.01 17.70
C LEU A 27 -0.80 -8.68 18.79
N MET A 28 -0.77 -8.14 20.00
CA MET A 28 0.15 -8.65 21.02
C MET A 28 -0.54 -9.59 22.01
N VAL A 29 -1.86 -9.44 22.22
CA VAL A 29 -2.65 -10.20 23.19
C VAL A 29 -3.54 -11.25 22.50
N PRO A 30 -3.53 -12.53 22.94
CA PRO A 30 -4.41 -13.56 22.40
C PRO A 30 -5.92 -13.24 22.52
N PRO A 31 -6.75 -13.67 21.54
CA PRO A 31 -6.37 -14.33 20.30
C PRO A 31 -5.73 -13.34 19.32
N VAL A 32 -4.46 -13.59 18.98
CA VAL A 32 -3.69 -12.79 18.04
C VAL A 32 -4.30 -12.98 16.66
N ILE A 33 -4.40 -11.89 15.90
CA ILE A 33 -4.87 -11.94 14.52
C ILE A 33 -3.72 -11.70 13.54
N GLY A 34 -3.81 -12.32 12.38
CA GLY A 34 -2.88 -12.12 11.26
C GLY A 34 -3.57 -12.31 9.91
N VAL A 35 -2.81 -12.48 8.84
CA VAL A 35 -3.34 -12.92 7.55
C VAL A 35 -2.60 -14.19 7.13
N ALA A 36 -3.34 -15.24 6.79
CA ALA A 36 -2.78 -16.50 6.32
C ALA A 36 -1.93 -16.33 5.06
N ASP A 37 -0.90 -17.17 4.90
CA ASP A 37 -0.07 -17.19 3.69
C ASP A 37 -0.90 -17.66 2.49
N ASN A 38 -0.84 -16.96 1.37
CA ASN A 38 -1.44 -17.41 0.10
C ASN A 38 -0.41 -18.05 -0.86
N GLY A 39 0.83 -18.23 -0.40
CA GLY A 39 1.98 -18.68 -1.19
C GLY A 39 3.03 -17.59 -1.42
N ASP A 40 2.74 -16.32 -1.09
CA ASP A 40 3.66 -15.21 -1.31
C ASP A 40 4.72 -15.03 -0.22
N PHE A 41 4.53 -15.55 1.00
CA PHE A 41 5.47 -15.26 2.10
C PHE A 41 6.91 -15.71 1.80
N ALA A 42 7.06 -16.82 1.06
CA ALA A 42 8.34 -17.35 0.64
C ALA A 42 9.21 -16.36 -0.14
N ARG A 43 8.59 -15.35 -0.80
CA ARG A 43 9.28 -14.30 -1.55
C ARG A 43 10.22 -13.47 -0.68
N VAL A 44 9.89 -13.27 0.60
CA VAL A 44 10.62 -12.43 1.55
C VAL A 44 11.24 -13.26 2.68
N MET A 45 10.53 -14.29 3.18
CA MET A 45 11.00 -15.13 4.30
C MET A 45 12.41 -15.68 4.06
N GLY A 46 12.63 -16.35 2.91
CA GLY A 46 13.89 -17.04 2.64
C GLY A 46 15.10 -16.10 2.50
N VAL A 47 14.89 -14.91 1.93
CA VAL A 47 15.95 -13.89 1.81
C VAL A 47 16.23 -13.20 3.15
N SER A 48 15.28 -13.24 4.08
CA SER A 48 15.38 -12.61 5.39
C SER A 48 15.87 -13.55 6.50
N GLY A 49 16.24 -14.80 6.17
CA GLY A 49 16.67 -15.79 7.16
C GLY A 49 15.53 -16.37 8.00
N ILE A 50 14.32 -16.43 7.45
CA ILE A 50 13.13 -17.00 8.09
C ILE A 50 12.62 -18.19 7.26
N ALA A 51 12.15 -19.23 7.94
CA ALA A 51 11.63 -20.45 7.32
C ALA A 51 10.32 -20.90 7.98
N PRO A 52 9.48 -21.71 7.31
CA PRO A 52 8.33 -22.34 7.95
C PRO A 52 8.76 -23.19 9.15
N LEU A 53 7.99 -23.14 10.24
CA LEU A 53 8.30 -23.90 11.45
C LEU A 53 8.09 -25.41 11.26
N HIS A 54 7.02 -25.80 10.56
CA HIS A 54 6.64 -27.20 10.38
C HIS A 54 6.55 -27.56 8.88
N LEU A 55 7.56 -28.27 8.36
CA LEU A 55 7.64 -28.64 6.93
C LEU A 55 6.60 -29.69 6.50
N GLY A 56 6.09 -30.52 7.43
CA GLY A 56 5.07 -31.53 7.17
C GLY A 56 3.61 -31.08 7.37
N GLU A 57 3.38 -29.80 7.66
CA GLU A 57 2.02 -29.27 7.85
C GLU A 57 1.15 -29.45 6.59
N PRO A 58 -0.14 -29.83 6.73
CA PRO A 58 -1.05 -29.93 5.60
C PRO A 58 -1.10 -28.64 4.78
N TYR A 59 -1.14 -28.76 3.45
CA TYR A 59 -1.13 -27.61 2.53
C TYR A 59 -2.17 -26.55 2.90
N LYS A 60 -3.41 -26.96 3.20
CA LYS A 60 -4.50 -26.07 3.57
C LYS A 60 -4.30 -25.38 4.92
N ASP A 61 -3.52 -25.96 5.83
CA ASP A 61 -3.29 -25.37 7.15
C ASP A 61 -2.17 -24.34 7.07
N ARG A 62 -1.12 -24.67 6.30
CA ARG A 62 -0.03 -23.74 5.97
C ARG A 62 -0.52 -22.54 5.16
N TYR A 63 -1.37 -22.79 4.16
CA TYR A 63 -1.82 -21.78 3.22
C TYR A 63 -3.33 -21.56 3.34
N PHE A 64 -3.76 -20.30 3.26
CA PHE A 64 -5.15 -19.85 3.22
C PHE A 64 -5.97 -20.02 4.52
N ALA A 65 -5.89 -21.14 5.24
CA ALA A 65 -6.82 -21.38 6.35
C ALA A 65 -6.47 -20.70 7.66
N TYR A 66 -5.19 -20.67 8.05
CA TYR A 66 -4.74 -20.19 9.36
C TYR A 66 -3.54 -19.26 9.23
N THR A 67 -3.42 -18.33 10.18
CA THR A 67 -2.18 -17.58 10.38
C THR A 67 -1.25 -18.34 11.33
N HIS A 68 0.02 -17.94 11.39
CA HIS A 68 1.03 -18.51 12.26
C HIS A 68 1.76 -17.38 12.96
N THR A 69 1.89 -17.47 14.28
CA THR A 69 2.67 -16.51 15.06
C THR A 69 4.16 -16.86 15.05
N LEU A 70 4.48 -18.16 15.01
CA LEU A 70 5.84 -18.69 15.12
C LEU A 70 6.35 -19.28 13.81
N TYR A 71 7.60 -18.95 13.49
CA TYR A 71 8.36 -19.45 12.34
C TYR A 71 9.74 -19.94 12.79
N ALA A 72 10.40 -20.73 11.96
CA ALA A 72 11.78 -21.12 12.20
C ALA A 72 12.75 -20.03 11.73
N TYR A 73 13.92 -19.97 12.36
CA TYR A 73 15.08 -19.29 11.80
C TYR A 73 15.71 -20.16 10.72
N GLY A 74 15.98 -19.56 9.56
CA GLY A 74 16.58 -20.23 8.40
C GLY A 74 17.85 -19.53 7.91
N GLY A 75 18.50 -20.11 6.90
CA GLY A 75 19.62 -19.47 6.19
C GLY A 75 19.15 -18.39 5.22
N TYR A 76 20.02 -17.41 4.95
CA TYR A 76 19.79 -16.38 3.94
C TYR A 76 19.92 -16.97 2.53
N LYS A 77 18.83 -16.95 1.75
CA LYS A 77 18.79 -17.49 0.39
C LYS A 77 18.95 -16.39 -0.67
N THR A 78 19.58 -16.75 -1.79
CA THR A 78 19.65 -15.91 -3.00
C THR A 78 18.43 -16.17 -3.91
N GLY A 79 18.16 -15.25 -4.85
CA GLY A 79 17.11 -15.42 -5.87
C GLY A 79 15.66 -15.17 -5.40
N GLY A 80 15.45 -14.59 -4.23
CA GLY A 80 14.13 -14.12 -3.79
C GLY A 80 13.80 -12.71 -4.28
N TYR A 81 12.79 -12.10 -3.67
CA TYR A 81 12.27 -10.80 -4.12
C TYR A 81 13.21 -9.67 -3.74
N VAL A 82 13.71 -8.91 -4.72
CA VAL A 82 14.51 -7.71 -4.44
C VAL A 82 13.57 -6.64 -3.90
N SER A 83 13.65 -6.36 -2.61
CA SER A 83 12.79 -5.38 -1.94
C SER A 83 13.43 -4.90 -0.65
N THR A 84 13.26 -3.61 -0.32
CA THR A 84 13.66 -3.09 1.00
C THR A 84 12.85 -3.68 2.15
N HIS A 85 11.71 -4.32 1.84
CA HIS A 85 10.93 -5.05 2.84
C HIS A 85 11.74 -6.16 3.51
N VAL A 86 12.62 -6.84 2.75
CA VAL A 86 13.53 -7.88 3.26
C VAL A 86 14.37 -7.36 4.42
N LEU A 87 14.82 -6.10 4.37
CA LEU A 87 15.62 -5.50 5.43
C LEU A 87 14.81 -5.35 6.72
N LEU A 88 13.56 -4.89 6.63
CA LEU A 88 12.69 -4.76 7.80
C LEU A 88 12.38 -6.12 8.42
N VAL A 89 12.11 -7.13 7.60
CA VAL A 89 11.87 -8.50 8.06
C VAL A 89 13.12 -9.07 8.73
N ALA A 90 14.30 -8.93 8.12
CA ALA A 90 15.56 -9.36 8.70
C ALA A 90 15.81 -8.67 10.05
N ILE A 91 15.67 -7.34 10.13
CA ILE A 91 15.80 -6.56 11.38
C ILE A 91 14.85 -7.09 12.45
N SER A 92 13.57 -7.32 12.10
CA SER A 92 12.61 -7.89 13.04
C SER A 92 13.02 -9.29 13.50
N GLY A 93 13.64 -10.09 12.62
CA GLY A 93 14.21 -11.39 12.92
C GLY A 93 15.33 -11.34 13.95
N TRP A 94 16.26 -10.39 13.77
CA TRP A 94 17.33 -10.10 14.72
C TRP A 94 16.79 -9.67 16.08
N ILE A 95 15.83 -8.73 16.12
CA ILE A 95 15.20 -8.28 17.36
C ILE A 95 14.50 -9.44 18.05
N SER A 96 13.67 -10.20 17.32
CA SER A 96 12.97 -11.37 17.85
C SER A 96 13.93 -12.37 18.47
N ARG A 97 15.13 -12.56 17.88
CA ARG A 97 16.09 -13.57 18.34
C ARG A 97 16.70 -13.23 19.70
N LEU A 98 16.73 -11.95 20.07
CA LEU A 98 17.18 -11.50 21.39
C LEU A 98 16.22 -11.95 22.52
N PHE A 99 14.94 -12.19 22.20
CA PHE A 99 13.90 -12.56 23.18
C PHE A 99 13.42 -14.00 23.02
N HIS A 100 13.41 -14.51 21.78
CA HIS A 100 12.95 -15.85 21.40
C HIS A 100 14.02 -16.54 20.55
N PRO A 101 15.08 -17.12 21.15
CA PRO A 101 16.22 -17.65 20.40
C PRO A 101 15.88 -18.88 19.53
N ASN A 102 14.84 -19.63 19.90
CA ASN A 102 14.50 -20.91 19.28
C ASN A 102 13.49 -20.79 18.12
N ALA A 103 12.78 -19.67 18.00
CA ALA A 103 11.78 -19.45 16.97
C ALA A 103 11.59 -17.96 16.70
N TYR A 104 11.39 -17.60 15.45
CA TYR A 104 11.00 -16.25 15.07
C TYR A 104 9.53 -16.01 15.40
N ASP A 105 9.24 -14.94 16.11
CA ASP A 105 7.89 -14.50 16.42
C ASP A 105 7.51 -13.29 15.54
N ILE A 106 6.50 -13.46 14.68
CA ILE A 106 6.07 -12.44 13.71
C ILE A 106 5.52 -11.17 14.39
N ARG A 107 5.16 -11.24 15.68
CA ARG A 107 4.73 -10.07 16.45
C ARG A 107 5.80 -8.99 16.53
N PHE A 108 7.08 -9.33 16.41
CA PHE A 108 8.16 -8.34 16.32
C PHE A 108 8.11 -7.55 15.01
N LEU A 109 7.77 -8.19 13.88
CA LEU A 109 7.51 -7.47 12.63
C LEU A 109 6.24 -6.62 12.74
N GLY A 110 5.20 -7.15 13.37
CA GLY A 110 3.99 -6.38 13.69
C GLY A 110 4.28 -5.14 14.52
N ALA A 111 5.18 -5.24 15.50
CA ALA A 111 5.64 -4.11 16.32
C ALA A 111 6.45 -3.09 15.49
N CYS A 112 7.28 -3.53 14.53
CA CYS A 112 7.96 -2.63 13.60
C CYS A 112 6.97 -1.82 12.75
N TYR A 113 5.96 -2.46 12.16
CA TYR A 113 4.92 -1.74 11.41
C TYR A 113 4.10 -0.81 12.31
N ALA A 114 3.77 -1.24 13.52
CA ALA A 114 3.08 -0.41 14.51
C ALA A 114 3.88 0.84 14.86
N ALA A 115 5.20 0.73 15.05
CA ALA A 115 6.07 1.87 15.30
C ALA A 115 6.05 2.87 14.12
N LEU A 116 6.16 2.38 12.88
CA LEU A 116 6.07 3.22 11.68
C LEU A 116 4.71 3.93 11.57
N PHE A 117 3.62 3.21 11.83
CA PHE A 117 2.27 3.76 11.86
C PHE A 117 2.11 4.85 12.94
N LEU A 118 2.61 4.60 14.15
CA LEU A 118 2.58 5.56 15.26
C LEU A 118 3.40 6.82 14.95
N ILE A 119 4.56 6.69 14.28
CA ILE A 119 5.33 7.86 13.82
C ILE A 119 4.53 8.68 12.79
N ALA A 120 3.90 8.02 11.81
CA ALA A 120 3.04 8.70 10.84
C ALA A 120 1.86 9.42 11.52
N LEU A 121 1.18 8.75 12.44
CA LEU A 121 0.09 9.32 13.24
C LEU A 121 0.56 10.54 14.05
N ALA A 122 1.71 10.44 14.72
CA ALA A 122 2.29 11.56 15.48
C ALA A 122 2.50 12.78 14.58
N LEU A 123 3.03 12.59 13.37
CA LEU A 123 3.27 13.67 12.41
C LEU A 123 1.96 14.26 11.88
N PHE A 124 0.99 13.45 11.47
CA PHE A 124 -0.32 13.95 11.03
C PHE A 124 -1.01 14.80 12.10
N VAL A 125 -1.01 14.35 13.36
CA VAL A 125 -1.64 15.08 14.47
C VAL A 125 -0.85 16.33 14.85
N ARG A 126 0.50 16.24 14.84
CA ARG A 126 1.39 17.37 15.13
C ARG A 126 1.20 18.52 14.15
N TYR A 127 0.96 18.21 12.88
CA TYR A 127 0.81 19.15 11.77
C TYR A 127 -0.63 19.27 11.26
N ALA A 128 -1.62 18.82 12.05
CA ALA A 128 -3.03 19.02 11.75
C ALA A 128 -3.35 20.52 11.58
N PRO A 129 -4.37 20.87 10.77
CA PRO A 129 -4.76 22.26 10.51
C PRO A 129 -4.95 23.07 11.80
N ALA A 130 -4.36 24.26 11.86
CA ALA A 130 -4.51 25.17 12.98
C ALA A 130 -5.69 26.12 12.74
N ALA A 131 -6.51 26.34 13.77
CA ALA A 131 -7.67 27.23 13.76
C ALA A 131 -7.41 28.46 14.66
N SER A 132 -8.33 29.44 14.69
CA SER A 132 -8.11 30.71 15.39
C SER A 132 -7.92 30.55 16.91
N THR A 133 -8.55 29.53 17.50
CA THR A 133 -8.48 29.27 18.94
C THR A 133 -7.71 28.00 19.26
N ARG A 134 -7.15 27.95 20.48
CA ARG A 134 -6.49 26.76 21.03
C ARG A 134 -7.43 25.56 21.09
N ARG A 135 -8.72 25.78 21.44
CA ARG A 135 -9.73 24.72 21.52
C ARG A 135 -10.07 24.17 20.13
N ALA A 136 -10.29 25.04 19.14
CA ALA A 136 -10.56 24.63 17.77
C ALA A 136 -9.36 23.88 17.15
N THR A 137 -8.13 24.33 17.41
CA THR A 137 -6.92 23.60 16.98
C THR A 137 -6.80 22.23 17.63
N ALA A 138 -7.14 22.11 18.93
CA ALA A 138 -7.17 20.82 19.62
C ALA A 138 -8.25 19.89 19.04
N ALA A 139 -9.42 20.44 18.71
CA ALA A 139 -10.49 19.69 18.06
C ALA A 139 -10.06 19.17 16.69
N MET A 140 -9.42 19.99 15.85
CA MET A 140 -8.88 19.56 14.55
C MET A 140 -7.85 18.44 14.69
N ALA A 141 -6.90 18.59 15.62
CA ALA A 141 -5.89 17.54 15.85
C ALA A 141 -6.52 16.24 16.37
N THR A 142 -7.54 16.34 17.22
CA THR A 142 -8.27 15.18 17.77
C THR A 142 -9.10 14.50 16.68
N LEU A 143 -9.75 15.28 15.82
CA LEU A 143 -10.49 14.79 14.66
C LEU A 143 -9.58 14.04 13.68
N THR A 144 -8.43 14.65 13.33
CA THR A 144 -7.41 13.99 12.48
C THR A 144 -6.94 12.67 13.11
N ALA A 145 -6.64 12.66 14.41
CA ALA A 145 -6.24 11.46 15.12
C ALA A 145 -7.33 10.38 15.09
N ALA A 146 -8.57 10.75 15.45
CA ALA A 146 -9.69 9.83 15.52
C ALA A 146 -10.01 9.23 14.14
N ALA A 147 -10.02 10.04 13.08
CA ALA A 147 -10.26 9.55 11.71
C ALA A 147 -9.17 8.57 11.25
N LEU A 148 -7.89 8.89 11.49
CA LEU A 148 -6.78 8.00 11.14
C LEU A 148 -6.81 6.70 11.93
N ILE A 149 -7.08 6.74 13.23
CA ILE A 149 -7.17 5.54 14.08
C ILE A 149 -8.39 4.70 13.69
N PHE A 150 -9.52 5.32 13.41
CA PHE A 150 -10.74 4.62 13.00
C PHE A 150 -10.54 3.88 11.66
N VAL A 151 -9.91 4.51 10.69
CA VAL A 151 -9.70 3.95 9.34
C VAL A 151 -8.53 2.97 9.31
N PHE A 152 -7.33 3.37 9.75
CA PHE A 152 -6.11 2.58 9.62
C PHE A 152 -5.83 1.69 10.84
N GLY A 153 -6.53 1.90 11.95
CA GLY A 153 -6.60 0.94 13.06
C GLY A 153 -7.63 -0.18 12.83
N ASP A 154 -8.36 -0.15 11.70
CA ASP A 154 -9.31 -1.18 11.33
C ASP A 154 -8.60 -2.53 11.08
N SER A 155 -9.24 -3.64 11.47
CA SER A 155 -8.72 -5.00 11.31
C SER A 155 -8.45 -5.39 9.85
N GLY A 156 -9.09 -4.76 8.88
CA GLY A 156 -8.78 -4.93 7.46
C GLY A 156 -7.33 -4.56 7.12
N TYR A 157 -6.76 -3.58 7.83
CA TYR A 157 -5.36 -3.16 7.69
C TYR A 157 -4.46 -3.81 8.74
N VAL A 158 -4.83 -3.73 10.01
CA VAL A 158 -3.94 -4.13 11.12
C VAL A 158 -3.65 -5.64 11.12
N ALA A 159 -4.57 -6.48 10.63
CA ALA A 159 -4.31 -7.92 10.51
C ALA A 159 -3.09 -8.23 9.62
N TYR A 160 -2.84 -7.42 8.60
CA TYR A 160 -1.68 -7.62 7.72
C TYR A 160 -0.34 -7.43 8.45
N PHE A 161 -0.30 -6.80 9.62
CA PHE A 161 0.96 -6.60 10.33
C PHE A 161 1.60 -7.93 10.78
N HIS A 162 0.84 -9.02 10.87
CA HIS A 162 1.35 -10.37 10.99
C HIS A 162 1.25 -11.11 9.66
N SER A 163 1.97 -10.61 8.68
CA SER A 163 2.14 -11.28 7.39
C SER A 163 3.46 -10.84 6.75
N PHE A 164 4.03 -11.69 5.91
CA PHE A 164 5.21 -11.32 5.10
C PHE A 164 4.83 -10.72 3.75
N PHE A 165 3.58 -10.28 3.60
CA PHE A 165 3.11 -9.51 2.47
C PHE A 165 3.86 -8.17 2.37
N GLY A 166 4.06 -7.66 1.15
CA GLY A 166 4.65 -6.33 0.94
C GLY A 166 3.66 -5.19 1.22
N GLU A 167 2.38 -5.52 1.26
CA GLU A 167 1.22 -4.67 1.52
C GLU A 167 1.32 -3.87 2.84
N PRO A 168 1.50 -4.50 4.03
CA PRO A 168 1.64 -3.76 5.30
C PRO A 168 2.85 -2.82 5.33
N TYR A 169 3.97 -3.25 4.72
CA TYR A 169 5.16 -2.42 4.59
C TYR A 169 4.89 -1.17 3.75
N ALA A 170 4.24 -1.36 2.59
CA ALA A 170 3.88 -0.26 1.70
C ALA A 170 2.84 0.68 2.34
N LEU A 171 1.85 0.16 3.09
CA LEU A 171 0.88 0.95 3.86
C LEU A 171 1.59 1.86 4.87
N ALA A 172 2.42 1.29 5.74
CA ALA A 172 3.09 2.05 6.79
C ALA A 172 4.03 3.12 6.17
N ALA A 173 4.74 2.74 5.12
CA ALA A 173 5.61 3.65 4.37
C ALA A 173 4.82 4.77 3.66
N MET A 174 3.67 4.48 3.03
CA MET A 174 2.86 5.48 2.34
C MET A 174 2.27 6.51 3.29
N LEU A 175 1.74 6.07 4.45
CA LEU A 175 1.28 6.97 5.50
C LEU A 175 2.42 7.87 5.98
N LEU A 176 3.61 7.32 6.18
CA LEU A 176 4.78 8.05 6.64
C LEU A 176 5.30 9.04 5.58
N THR A 177 5.30 8.67 4.30
CA THR A 177 5.62 9.54 3.16
C THR A 177 4.75 10.77 3.17
N VAL A 178 3.43 10.59 3.24
CA VAL A 178 2.48 11.71 3.21
C VAL A 178 2.57 12.54 4.49
N ALA A 179 2.68 11.90 5.65
CA ALA A 179 2.84 12.60 6.92
C ALA A 179 4.11 13.46 6.93
N ALA A 180 5.24 12.93 6.43
CA ALA A 180 6.50 13.65 6.33
C ALA A 180 6.44 14.79 5.30
N ALA A 181 5.83 14.58 4.12
CA ALA A 181 5.65 15.61 3.11
C ALA A 181 4.76 16.77 3.60
N LEU A 182 3.64 16.46 4.25
CA LEU A 182 2.78 17.47 4.88
C LEU A 182 3.52 18.19 6.02
N SER A 183 4.27 17.45 6.84
CA SER A 183 5.08 18.03 7.91
C SER A 183 6.14 18.99 7.37
N LEU A 184 6.79 18.66 6.25
CA LEU A 184 7.74 19.53 5.56
C LEU A 184 7.05 20.80 5.03
N ALA A 185 5.93 20.63 4.34
CA ALA A 185 5.17 21.73 3.78
C ALA A 185 4.65 22.70 4.86
N LEU A 186 4.20 22.17 5.99
CA LEU A 186 3.56 22.95 7.06
C LEU A 186 4.52 23.38 8.19
N SER A 187 5.80 22.99 8.13
CA SER A 187 6.81 23.42 9.10
C SER A 187 7.33 24.81 8.81
N ASP A 188 7.55 25.60 9.87
CA ASP A 188 8.23 26.90 9.76
C ASP A 188 9.69 26.78 9.33
N LYS A 189 10.36 25.74 9.82
CA LYS A 189 11.75 25.42 9.50
C LYS A 189 11.86 23.96 9.07
N PRO A 190 11.59 23.64 7.79
CA PRO A 190 11.70 22.27 7.31
C PRO A 190 13.15 21.78 7.45
N SER A 191 13.30 20.61 8.07
CA SER A 191 14.58 20.04 8.46
C SER A 191 15.04 18.96 7.47
N GLY A 192 16.36 18.77 7.38
CA GLY A 192 16.93 17.68 6.59
C GLY A 192 16.53 16.29 7.10
N GLY A 193 16.27 16.15 8.40
CA GLY A 193 15.77 14.90 8.99
C GLY A 193 14.37 14.53 8.50
N LEU A 194 13.45 15.51 8.42
CA LEU A 194 12.11 15.28 7.84
C LEU A 194 12.19 14.96 6.34
N LEU A 195 13.13 15.58 5.62
CA LEU A 195 13.38 15.25 4.21
C LEU A 195 13.92 13.82 4.06
N ALA A 196 14.88 13.41 4.88
CA ALA A 196 15.39 12.05 4.89
C ALA A 196 14.31 11.02 5.23
N LEU A 197 13.42 11.34 6.18
CA LEU A 197 12.26 10.51 6.51
C LEU A 197 11.30 10.37 5.31
N PHE A 198 10.97 11.48 4.63
CA PHE A 198 10.16 11.47 3.42
C PHE A 198 10.79 10.60 2.32
N VAL A 199 12.09 10.74 2.08
CA VAL A 199 12.81 9.97 1.06
C VAL A 199 12.86 8.49 1.42
N GLY A 200 13.22 8.15 2.66
CA GLY A 200 13.28 6.76 3.12
C GLY A 200 11.91 6.07 3.02
N ALA A 201 10.84 6.74 3.46
CA ALA A 201 9.49 6.23 3.36
C ALA A 201 9.02 6.10 1.89
N SER A 202 9.31 7.09 1.05
CA SER A 202 8.93 7.05 -0.38
C SER A 202 9.67 5.95 -1.13
N PHE A 203 10.95 5.76 -0.82
CA PHE A 203 11.77 4.70 -1.37
C PHE A 203 11.26 3.33 -0.89
N ALA A 204 10.86 3.21 0.38
CA ALA A 204 10.23 2.01 0.92
C ALA A 204 8.94 1.64 0.17
N VAL A 205 8.05 2.61 -0.13
CA VAL A 205 6.85 2.36 -0.95
C VAL A 205 7.23 1.86 -2.35
N ALA A 206 8.11 2.59 -3.05
CA ALA A 206 8.50 2.26 -4.43
C ALA A 206 9.21 0.90 -4.55
N THR A 207 9.88 0.45 -3.49
CA THR A 207 10.64 -0.81 -3.46
C THR A 207 9.95 -1.91 -2.65
N ALA A 208 8.73 -1.68 -2.15
CA ALA A 208 7.96 -2.71 -1.43
C ALA A 208 7.50 -3.81 -2.38
N LYS A 209 7.11 -3.43 -3.61
CA LYS A 209 6.75 -4.33 -4.72
C LYS A 209 7.05 -3.69 -6.07
N ILE A 210 7.34 -4.53 -7.07
CA ILE A 210 7.56 -4.13 -8.47
C ILE A 210 6.37 -3.31 -8.97
N GLN A 211 5.13 -3.71 -8.63
CA GLN A 211 3.92 -2.96 -8.97
C GLN A 211 3.86 -1.53 -8.38
N TYR A 212 4.64 -1.23 -7.34
CA TYR A 212 4.71 0.11 -6.73
C TYR A 212 5.91 0.92 -7.22
N ALA A 213 6.85 0.32 -7.95
CA ALA A 213 8.04 1.01 -8.46
C ALA A 213 7.71 2.32 -9.21
N PRO A 214 6.70 2.37 -10.11
CA PRO A 214 6.36 3.62 -10.81
C PRO A 214 6.03 4.80 -9.89
N LEU A 215 5.57 4.54 -8.65
CA LEU A 215 5.29 5.61 -7.68
C LEU A 215 6.55 6.39 -7.28
N GLY A 216 7.74 5.79 -7.39
CA GLY A 216 8.99 6.50 -7.12
C GLY A 216 9.23 7.68 -8.05
N ILE A 217 8.72 7.66 -9.29
CA ILE A 217 8.73 8.82 -10.20
C ILE A 217 7.85 9.95 -9.64
N VAL A 218 6.64 9.61 -9.19
CA VAL A 218 5.71 10.57 -8.59
C VAL A 218 6.32 11.20 -7.33
N PHE A 219 6.96 10.40 -6.48
CA PHE A 219 7.65 10.89 -5.30
C PHE A 219 8.90 11.71 -5.63
N ALA A 220 9.63 11.37 -6.70
CA ALA A 220 10.77 12.16 -7.18
C ALA A 220 10.34 13.56 -7.64
N LEU A 221 9.21 13.65 -8.36
CA LEU A 221 8.62 14.94 -8.72
C LEU A 221 8.23 15.74 -7.47
N LEU A 222 7.60 15.10 -6.47
CA LEU A 222 7.28 15.77 -5.21
C LEU A 222 8.54 16.21 -4.46
N ALA A 223 9.60 15.39 -4.41
CA ALA A 223 10.89 15.75 -3.82
C ALA A 223 11.50 16.98 -4.49
N TRP A 224 11.45 17.04 -5.82
CA TRP A 224 11.88 18.21 -6.59
C TRP A 224 11.03 19.43 -6.25
N ARG A 225 9.70 19.30 -6.14
CA ARG A 225 8.81 20.39 -5.69
C ARG A 225 9.12 20.86 -4.27
N LEU A 226 9.55 19.97 -3.37
CA LEU A 226 9.97 20.32 -2.01
C LEU A 226 11.30 21.11 -1.95
N SER A 227 12.13 21.09 -3.01
CA SER A 227 13.34 21.96 -3.12
C SER A 227 13.04 23.45 -2.96
N SER A 228 11.77 23.77 -3.16
CA SER A 228 11.22 25.09 -3.25
C SER A 228 10.82 25.67 -1.87
N LEU A 229 10.84 24.83 -0.82
CA LEU A 229 10.55 25.23 0.56
C LEU A 229 11.62 26.13 1.19
N ARG A 230 12.87 26.03 0.74
CA ARG A 230 13.97 26.86 1.23
C ARG A 230 14.87 27.33 0.09
N PRO A 231 15.37 28.58 0.13
CA PRO A 231 16.20 29.11 -0.95
C PRO A 231 17.66 28.65 -0.89
N ASP A 232 18.14 28.10 0.24
CA ASP A 232 19.54 27.80 0.44
C ASP A 232 20.05 26.64 -0.44
N ARG A 233 21.29 26.79 -0.94
CA ARG A 233 21.92 25.81 -1.85
C ARG A 233 21.99 24.40 -1.27
N ARG A 234 22.21 24.28 0.05
CA ARG A 234 22.24 22.99 0.75
C ARG A 234 20.91 22.27 0.63
N TRP A 235 19.79 22.94 0.91
CA TRP A 235 18.46 22.36 0.78
C TRP A 235 18.14 21.95 -0.66
N ARG A 236 18.43 22.82 -1.63
CA ARG A 236 18.20 22.51 -3.05
C ARG A 236 18.98 21.28 -3.51
N ARG A 237 20.25 21.15 -3.09
CA ARG A 237 21.08 19.95 -3.35
C ARG A 237 20.50 18.70 -2.70
N GLN A 238 20.05 18.80 -1.44
CA GLN A 238 19.43 17.67 -0.74
C GLN A 238 18.14 17.22 -1.43
N ALA A 239 17.28 18.15 -1.84
CA ALA A 239 16.04 17.85 -2.56
C ALA A 239 16.29 17.28 -3.96
N ALA A 240 17.29 17.79 -4.69
CA ALA A 240 17.70 17.22 -5.97
C ALA A 240 18.24 15.79 -5.81
N ALA A 241 19.14 15.56 -4.85
CA ALA A 241 19.64 14.22 -4.53
C ALA A 241 18.50 13.27 -4.13
N SER A 242 17.52 13.77 -3.38
CA SER A 242 16.31 13.02 -3.00
C SER A 242 15.52 12.56 -4.23
N ALA A 243 15.30 13.46 -5.20
CA ALA A 243 14.63 13.11 -6.45
C ALA A 243 15.43 12.07 -7.26
N CYS A 244 16.75 12.23 -7.36
CA CYS A 244 17.62 11.26 -8.03
C CYS A 244 17.60 9.88 -7.36
N ILE A 245 17.65 9.81 -6.02
CA ILE A 245 17.58 8.55 -5.28
C ILE A 245 16.26 7.82 -5.53
N LEU A 246 15.13 8.54 -5.53
CA LEU A 246 13.81 7.95 -5.78
C LEU A 246 13.67 7.46 -7.22
N PHE A 247 14.17 8.23 -8.18
CA PHE A 247 14.17 7.85 -9.58
C PHE A 247 15.09 6.65 -9.85
N ALA A 248 16.32 6.68 -9.35
CA ALA A 248 17.26 5.57 -9.47
C ALA A 248 16.76 4.31 -8.76
N GLY A 249 16.12 4.45 -7.60
CA GLY A 249 15.47 3.34 -6.88
C GLY A 249 14.35 2.69 -7.69
N THR A 250 13.57 3.50 -8.40
CA THR A 250 12.52 3.00 -9.31
C THR A 250 13.12 2.14 -10.41
N ILE A 251 14.16 2.65 -11.09
CA ILE A 251 14.85 1.94 -12.17
C ILE A 251 15.49 0.66 -11.63
N GLY A 252 16.21 0.75 -10.51
CA GLY A 252 16.85 -0.40 -9.88
C GLY A 252 15.87 -1.48 -9.48
N MET A 253 14.70 -1.12 -8.95
CA MET A 253 13.64 -2.07 -8.58
C MET A 253 13.11 -2.85 -9.79
N VAL A 254 12.89 -2.16 -10.92
CA VAL A 254 12.41 -2.81 -12.16
C VAL A 254 13.51 -3.67 -12.78
N ALA A 255 14.74 -3.16 -12.84
CA ALA A 255 15.88 -3.88 -13.43
C ALA A 255 16.29 -5.13 -12.62
N ALA A 256 16.06 -5.13 -11.30
CA ALA A 256 16.37 -6.24 -10.41
C ALA A 256 15.20 -7.23 -10.24
N ALA A 257 14.13 -7.10 -11.02
CA ALA A 257 12.99 -8.00 -10.97
C ALA A 257 13.40 -9.43 -11.40
N PRO A 258 13.13 -10.48 -10.59
CA PRO A 258 13.50 -11.85 -10.95
C PRO A 258 12.72 -12.36 -12.18
N ASP A 259 13.43 -12.95 -13.16
CA ASP A 259 12.86 -13.49 -14.41
C ASP A 259 11.62 -14.38 -14.18
N ARG A 260 11.69 -15.25 -13.17
CA ARG A 260 10.58 -16.16 -12.86
C ARG A 260 9.31 -15.40 -12.51
N LEU A 261 9.42 -14.29 -11.78
CA LEU A 261 8.28 -13.46 -11.42
C LEU A 261 7.78 -12.67 -12.62
N VAL A 262 8.69 -12.15 -13.44
CA VAL A 262 8.33 -11.45 -14.69
C VAL A 262 7.48 -12.37 -15.58
N HIS A 263 7.92 -13.60 -15.84
CA HIS A 263 7.17 -14.54 -16.68
C HIS A 263 5.87 -15.03 -16.05
N THR A 264 5.86 -15.26 -14.72
CA THR A 264 4.63 -15.63 -13.99
C THR A 264 3.58 -14.54 -14.14
N ASN A 265 3.97 -13.30 -13.88
CA ASN A 265 3.11 -12.12 -13.97
C ASN A 265 2.65 -11.86 -15.41
N LEU A 266 3.55 -11.98 -16.39
CA LEU A 266 3.23 -11.82 -17.81
C LEU A 266 2.20 -12.84 -18.30
N TYR A 267 2.30 -14.10 -17.86
CA TYR A 267 1.28 -15.10 -18.15
C TYR A 267 -0.09 -14.64 -17.65
N GLN A 268 -0.17 -14.13 -16.42
CA GLN A 268 -1.44 -13.64 -15.86
C GLN A 268 -1.95 -12.41 -16.63
N SER A 269 -1.07 -11.47 -16.99
CA SER A 269 -1.42 -10.29 -17.80
C SER A 269 -2.06 -10.66 -19.14
N VAL A 270 -1.51 -11.67 -19.81
CA VAL A 270 -1.95 -12.09 -21.15
C VAL A 270 -3.18 -12.99 -21.05
N PHE A 271 -3.05 -14.15 -20.42
CA PHE A 271 -4.07 -15.20 -20.46
C PHE A 271 -5.20 -14.96 -19.46
N TYR A 272 -4.90 -14.41 -18.28
CA TYR A 272 -5.90 -14.09 -17.25
C TYR A 272 -6.29 -12.60 -17.22
N GLY A 273 -5.71 -11.80 -18.11
CA GLY A 273 -5.99 -10.39 -18.32
C GLY A 273 -6.56 -10.19 -19.72
N VAL A 274 -5.72 -9.85 -20.69
CA VAL A 274 -6.12 -9.46 -22.06
C VAL A 274 -7.10 -10.45 -22.69
N LEU A 275 -6.76 -11.73 -22.73
CA LEU A 275 -7.54 -12.76 -23.43
C LEU A 275 -8.77 -13.23 -22.65
N LYS A 276 -8.78 -13.04 -21.32
CA LYS A 276 -9.92 -13.42 -20.48
C LYS A 276 -11.14 -12.56 -20.82
N ASP A 277 -12.28 -13.19 -21.08
CA ASP A 277 -13.51 -12.51 -21.51
C ASP A 277 -13.30 -11.64 -22.78
N SER A 278 -12.37 -12.03 -23.67
CA SER A 278 -12.22 -11.35 -24.96
C SER A 278 -13.33 -11.72 -25.94
N PRO A 279 -13.94 -10.73 -26.64
CA PRO A 279 -14.87 -11.01 -27.72
C PRO A 279 -14.18 -11.54 -28.98
N ASP A 280 -12.87 -11.34 -29.12
CA ASP A 280 -12.07 -11.78 -30.27
C ASP A 280 -10.69 -12.28 -29.80
N ILE A 281 -10.66 -13.53 -29.31
CA ILE A 281 -9.42 -14.15 -28.81
C ILE A 281 -8.38 -14.29 -29.93
N GLU A 282 -8.80 -14.68 -31.14
CA GLU A 282 -7.90 -14.91 -32.28
C GLU A 282 -7.25 -13.60 -32.75
N GLY A 283 -8.04 -12.53 -32.86
CA GLY A 283 -7.56 -11.19 -33.20
C GLY A 283 -6.57 -10.65 -32.16
N ASP A 284 -6.92 -10.70 -30.86
CA ASP A 284 -6.05 -10.24 -29.77
C ASP A 284 -4.73 -11.04 -29.72
N MET A 285 -4.80 -12.35 -29.94
CA MET A 285 -3.61 -13.20 -30.01
C MET A 285 -2.74 -12.85 -31.20
N LYS A 286 -3.33 -12.61 -32.38
CA LYS A 286 -2.59 -12.21 -33.59
C LYS A 286 -1.89 -10.88 -33.40
N GLU A 287 -2.55 -9.90 -32.80
CA GLU A 287 -1.98 -8.58 -32.48
C GLU A 287 -0.79 -8.69 -31.53
N LEU A 288 -0.92 -9.52 -30.48
CA LEU A 288 0.16 -9.81 -29.53
C LEU A 288 1.19 -10.82 -30.06
N GLY A 289 1.06 -11.32 -31.29
CA GLY A 289 1.98 -12.31 -31.87
C GLY A 289 2.00 -13.67 -31.14
N ILE A 290 0.89 -14.05 -30.50
CA ILE A 290 0.73 -15.31 -29.77
C ILE A 290 0.20 -16.38 -30.74
N PRO A 291 0.87 -17.55 -30.85
CA PRO A 291 0.38 -18.65 -31.69
C PRO A 291 -1.00 -19.18 -31.25
N GLU A 292 -1.91 -19.39 -32.21
CA GLU A 292 -3.31 -19.84 -31.98
C GLU A 292 -3.45 -21.10 -31.12
N LYS A 293 -2.46 -22.01 -31.15
CA LYS A 293 -2.43 -23.22 -30.30
C LYS A 293 -2.52 -22.92 -28.79
N TYR A 294 -2.25 -21.69 -28.36
CA TYR A 294 -2.36 -21.27 -26.96
C TYR A 294 -3.74 -20.69 -26.59
N ALA A 295 -4.68 -20.58 -27.53
CA ALA A 295 -6.05 -20.09 -27.28
C ALA A 295 -6.76 -20.82 -26.11
N PRO A 296 -6.61 -22.15 -25.91
CA PRO A 296 -7.21 -22.85 -24.78
C PRO A 296 -6.73 -22.39 -23.39
N LEU A 297 -5.67 -21.58 -23.31
CA LEU A 297 -5.19 -20.99 -22.05
C LEU A 297 -5.92 -19.70 -21.68
N ALA A 298 -6.71 -19.11 -22.59
CA ALA A 298 -7.48 -17.91 -22.30
C ALA A 298 -8.39 -18.12 -21.07
N GLY A 299 -8.31 -17.20 -20.12
CA GLY A 299 -9.06 -17.28 -18.87
C GLY A 299 -8.44 -18.17 -17.77
N THR A 300 -7.27 -18.78 -18.00
CA THR A 300 -6.55 -19.55 -16.96
C THR A 300 -5.50 -18.70 -16.23
N ASN A 301 -5.29 -18.95 -14.93
CA ASN A 301 -4.24 -18.28 -14.15
C ASN A 301 -2.99 -19.16 -13.99
N TYR A 302 -1.85 -18.57 -13.62
CA TYR A 302 -0.56 -19.29 -13.62
C TYR A 302 -0.50 -20.47 -12.64
N PHE A 303 -1.30 -20.42 -11.57
CA PHE A 303 -1.30 -21.42 -10.49
C PHE A 303 -2.44 -22.44 -10.63
N GLN A 304 -3.24 -22.33 -11.68
CA GLN A 304 -4.30 -23.28 -11.98
C GLN A 304 -3.70 -24.64 -12.37
N LYS A 305 -4.30 -25.71 -11.86
CA LYS A 305 -3.91 -27.09 -12.22
C LYS A 305 -4.71 -27.56 -13.43
N ASP A 306 -4.19 -28.61 -14.08
CA ASP A 306 -4.91 -29.37 -15.11
C ASP A 306 -5.32 -28.53 -16.33
N THR A 307 -4.49 -27.55 -16.71
CA THR A 307 -4.69 -26.79 -17.95
C THR A 307 -4.22 -27.56 -19.17
N VAL A 308 -4.83 -27.28 -20.33
CA VAL A 308 -4.55 -27.96 -21.62
C VAL A 308 -3.06 -27.94 -21.95
N ILE A 309 -2.40 -26.79 -21.73
CA ILE A 309 -0.94 -26.65 -21.83
C ILE A 309 -0.43 -26.27 -20.43
N PRO A 310 0.54 -27.01 -19.87
CA PRO A 310 1.14 -26.65 -18.59
C PRO A 310 1.84 -25.29 -18.64
N GLN A 311 1.67 -24.45 -17.61
CA GLN A 311 2.27 -23.11 -17.54
C GLN A 311 3.79 -23.12 -17.45
N ARG A 312 4.37 -24.29 -17.11
CA ARG A 312 5.82 -24.52 -17.06
C ARG A 312 6.36 -25.15 -18.34
N ASP A 313 5.55 -25.29 -19.39
CA ASP A 313 6.00 -25.80 -20.68
C ASP A 313 7.10 -24.88 -21.25
N PRO A 314 8.31 -25.42 -21.53
CA PRO A 314 9.41 -24.64 -22.10
C PRO A 314 9.08 -24.00 -23.47
N THR A 315 8.19 -24.63 -24.24
CA THR A 315 7.76 -24.14 -25.55
C THR A 315 6.87 -22.91 -25.41
N LEU A 316 5.92 -22.92 -24.46
CA LEU A 316 5.11 -21.74 -24.12
C LEU A 316 6.00 -20.56 -23.71
N ARG A 317 7.02 -20.84 -22.89
CA ARG A 317 7.97 -19.81 -22.45
C ARG A 317 8.71 -19.19 -23.65
N ARG A 318 9.32 -20.01 -24.50
CA ARG A 318 10.13 -19.56 -25.65
C ARG A 318 9.32 -18.84 -26.72
N GLU A 319 8.10 -19.31 -26.99
CA GLU A 319 7.27 -18.78 -28.07
C GLU A 319 6.43 -17.57 -27.65
N VAL A 320 6.13 -17.41 -26.35
CA VAL A 320 5.26 -16.34 -25.86
C VAL A 320 5.96 -15.50 -24.78
N LEU A 321 6.30 -16.09 -23.63
CA LEU A 321 6.70 -15.33 -22.44
C LEU A 321 8.07 -14.65 -22.54
N GLU A 322 8.95 -15.11 -23.43
CA GLU A 322 10.25 -14.48 -23.70
C GLU A 322 10.20 -13.47 -24.87
N ARG A 323 9.10 -13.46 -25.64
CA ARG A 323 8.92 -12.57 -26.80
C ARG A 323 8.01 -11.39 -26.52
N LEU A 324 7.15 -11.52 -25.50
CA LEU A 324 6.27 -10.47 -25.01
C LEU A 324 6.78 -9.87 -23.71
N GLY A 325 6.37 -8.64 -23.43
CA GLY A 325 6.60 -7.98 -22.16
C GLY A 325 5.37 -7.21 -21.69
N HIS A 326 5.47 -6.68 -20.47
CA HIS A 326 4.42 -5.83 -19.89
C HIS A 326 4.23 -4.51 -20.64
N LYS A 327 5.23 -4.08 -21.41
CA LYS A 327 5.12 -2.90 -22.28
C LYS A 327 4.11 -3.14 -23.40
N GLU A 328 4.15 -4.31 -24.04
CA GLU A 328 3.24 -4.69 -25.12
C GLU A 328 1.81 -4.83 -24.59
N VAL A 329 1.64 -5.43 -23.39
CA VAL A 329 0.34 -5.46 -22.71
C VAL A 329 -0.18 -4.05 -22.41
N ALA A 330 0.69 -3.15 -21.95
CA ALA A 330 0.30 -1.76 -21.68
C ALA A 330 -0.10 -1.03 -22.97
N LEU A 331 0.65 -1.24 -24.07
CA LEU A 331 0.36 -0.64 -25.37
C LEU A 331 -0.96 -1.17 -25.95
N PHE A 332 -1.22 -2.47 -25.85
CA PHE A 332 -2.50 -3.08 -26.21
C PHE A 332 -3.67 -2.36 -25.52
N TYR A 333 -3.59 -2.11 -24.21
CA TYR A 333 -4.65 -1.38 -23.51
C TYR A 333 -4.77 0.10 -23.89
N VAL A 334 -3.69 0.72 -24.38
CA VAL A 334 -3.71 2.10 -24.90
C VAL A 334 -4.41 2.14 -26.26
N GLU A 335 -4.15 1.16 -27.12
CA GLU A 335 -4.79 1.01 -28.44
C GLU A 335 -6.25 0.55 -28.30
N HIS A 336 -6.56 -0.18 -27.23
CA HIS A 336 -7.89 -0.73 -26.93
C HIS A 336 -8.45 -0.24 -25.58
N PRO A 337 -8.73 1.07 -25.41
CA PRO A 337 -9.12 1.64 -24.11
C PRO A 337 -10.43 1.06 -23.56
N GLY A 338 -11.36 0.62 -24.43
CA GLY A 338 -12.58 -0.07 -24.00
C GLY A 338 -12.29 -1.37 -23.24
N ARG A 339 -11.26 -2.12 -23.68
CA ARG A 339 -10.82 -3.37 -23.03
C ARG A 339 -10.26 -3.08 -21.64
N LEU A 340 -9.45 -2.03 -21.50
CA LEU A 340 -8.96 -1.60 -20.19
C LEU A 340 -10.11 -1.18 -19.26
N VAL A 341 -11.09 -0.42 -19.77
CA VAL A 341 -12.27 0.00 -19.00
C VAL A 341 -13.04 -1.21 -18.49
N ASP A 342 -13.20 -2.28 -19.26
CA ASP A 342 -13.86 -3.49 -18.80
C ASP A 342 -13.08 -4.20 -17.69
N LYS A 343 -11.75 -4.27 -17.79
CA LYS A 343 -10.90 -4.77 -16.69
C LYS A 343 -10.98 -3.89 -15.45
N MET A 344 -11.03 -2.58 -15.62
CA MET A 344 -11.25 -1.64 -14.52
C MET A 344 -12.63 -1.83 -13.88
N LYS A 345 -13.69 -2.17 -14.62
CA LYS A 345 -14.99 -2.53 -14.00
C LYS A 345 -14.88 -3.80 -13.16
N LYS A 346 -14.09 -4.80 -13.57
CA LYS A 346 -13.82 -6.00 -12.76
C LYS A 346 -13.04 -5.65 -11.49
N ALA A 347 -12.00 -4.82 -11.60
CA ALA A 347 -11.26 -4.30 -10.44
C ALA A 347 -12.18 -3.57 -9.45
N ALA A 348 -13.13 -2.77 -9.93
CA ALA A 348 -14.05 -2.02 -9.08
C ALA A 348 -14.89 -2.95 -8.17
N LYS A 349 -15.23 -4.15 -8.64
CA LYS A 349 -15.94 -5.16 -7.85
C LYS A 349 -15.15 -5.62 -6.62
N ALA A 350 -13.82 -5.61 -6.70
CA ALA A 350 -12.92 -5.92 -5.59
C ALA A 350 -12.43 -4.66 -4.85
N GLY A 351 -12.55 -3.48 -5.46
CA GLY A 351 -11.95 -2.22 -4.99
C GLY A 351 -12.45 -1.71 -3.63
N ALA A 352 -13.59 -2.18 -3.15
CA ALA A 352 -14.09 -1.87 -1.80
C ALA A 352 -13.61 -2.82 -0.71
N SER A 353 -12.99 -3.95 -1.09
CA SER A 353 -12.51 -4.97 -0.17
C SER A 353 -11.07 -4.71 0.22
N ILE A 354 -10.85 -4.18 1.44
CA ILE A 354 -9.51 -3.90 1.97
C ILE A 354 -8.72 -5.19 2.20
N ARG A 355 -9.40 -6.27 2.60
CA ARG A 355 -8.80 -7.56 2.94
C ARG A 355 -9.33 -8.69 2.06
N PRO A 356 -8.52 -9.74 1.82
CA PRO A 356 -8.96 -10.97 1.20
C PRO A 356 -9.80 -11.77 2.21
N TYR A 357 -11.08 -11.94 1.91
CA TYR A 357 -12.00 -12.72 2.75
C TYR A 357 -11.75 -14.23 2.70
N TYR A 358 -10.87 -14.69 1.80
CA TYR A 358 -10.48 -16.09 1.66
C TYR A 358 -9.25 -16.47 2.52
N LEU A 359 -8.61 -15.50 3.20
CA LEU A 359 -7.45 -15.74 4.07
C LEU A 359 -7.85 -15.66 5.54
N GLY A 360 -7.62 -16.75 6.29
CA GLY A 360 -7.92 -16.83 7.71
C GLY A 360 -7.07 -15.88 8.56
N ASN A 361 -7.64 -15.40 9.68
CA ASN A 361 -6.97 -14.47 10.60
C ASN A 361 -6.56 -15.10 11.92
N PHE A 362 -6.90 -16.35 12.20
CA PHE A 362 -6.64 -16.98 13.49
C PHE A 362 -5.70 -18.18 13.33
N GLU A 363 -4.91 -18.45 14.37
CA GLU A 363 -4.12 -19.67 14.45
C GLU A 363 -5.02 -20.88 14.69
N LYS A 364 -4.60 -22.06 14.19
CA LYS A 364 -5.33 -23.31 14.38
C LYS A 364 -5.55 -23.66 15.86
N SER A 365 -4.59 -23.33 16.72
CA SER A 365 -4.63 -23.54 18.18
C SER A 365 -5.79 -22.81 18.88
N THR A 366 -6.36 -21.77 18.26
CA THR A 366 -7.50 -21.01 18.82
C THR A 366 -8.84 -21.75 18.72
N GLY A 367 -8.88 -22.92 18.05
CA GLY A 367 -10.09 -23.72 17.84
C GLY A 367 -11.11 -23.09 16.88
N LYS A 368 -10.77 -21.99 16.20
CA LYS A 368 -11.61 -21.37 15.18
C LYS A 368 -11.61 -22.22 13.89
N ARG A 369 -12.71 -22.15 13.14
CA ARG A 369 -12.81 -22.84 11.84
C ARG A 369 -11.74 -22.34 10.86
N ALA A 370 -11.32 -23.21 9.94
CA ALA A 370 -10.47 -22.86 8.80
C ALA A 370 -11.05 -21.65 8.04
N GLY A 371 -10.19 -20.67 7.74
CA GLY A 371 -10.59 -19.45 7.03
C GLY A 371 -11.44 -18.49 7.87
N ALA A 372 -11.51 -18.64 9.20
CA ALA A 372 -12.22 -17.69 10.06
C ALA A 372 -11.51 -16.33 10.04
N ILE A 373 -12.30 -15.25 9.92
CA ILE A 373 -11.82 -13.87 9.92
C ILE A 373 -12.31 -13.11 11.15
N SER A 374 -11.57 -12.07 11.54
CA SER A 374 -11.92 -11.26 12.71
C SER A 374 -12.77 -10.05 12.33
N TYR A 375 -13.90 -9.83 13.00
CA TYR A 375 -14.77 -8.66 12.81
C TYR A 375 -14.65 -7.60 13.93
N ARG A 376 -13.71 -7.78 14.87
CA ARG A 376 -13.46 -6.80 15.93
C ARG A 376 -12.75 -5.59 15.32
N PHE A 377 -13.22 -4.37 15.59
CA PHE A 377 -12.66 -3.15 14.98
C PHE A 377 -12.60 -3.23 13.44
N SER A 378 -13.65 -3.73 12.79
CA SER A 378 -13.72 -3.81 11.32
C SER A 378 -14.83 -2.91 10.75
N ALA A 379 -15.21 -1.85 11.47
CA ALA A 379 -16.36 -1.03 11.10
C ALA A 379 -16.16 -0.33 9.76
N TRP A 380 -14.96 0.20 9.50
CA TRP A 380 -14.64 0.89 8.26
C TRP A 380 -14.55 -0.10 7.10
N SER A 381 -13.81 -1.20 7.27
CA SER A 381 -13.64 -2.20 6.20
C SER A 381 -14.93 -2.94 5.85
N GLU A 382 -15.76 -3.29 6.84
CA GLU A 382 -17.04 -3.94 6.59
C GLU A 382 -18.06 -2.96 6.00
N TRP A 383 -18.06 -1.69 6.42
CA TRP A 383 -18.94 -0.70 5.81
C TRP A 383 -18.60 -0.53 4.32
N LYS A 384 -17.32 -0.38 3.99
CA LYS A 384 -16.86 -0.30 2.59
C LYS A 384 -17.29 -1.54 1.81
N HIS A 385 -17.02 -2.73 2.33
CA HIS A 385 -17.32 -3.98 1.64
C HIS A 385 -18.82 -4.24 1.44
N ARG A 386 -19.68 -3.80 2.36
CA ARG A 386 -21.12 -4.11 2.32
C ARG A 386 -21.97 -3.02 1.66
N TYR A 387 -21.61 -1.75 1.84
CA TYR A 387 -22.48 -0.63 1.51
C TYR A 387 -21.90 0.36 0.49
N MET A 388 -20.57 0.40 0.32
CA MET A 388 -20.00 1.29 -0.69
C MET A 388 -20.29 0.74 -2.10
N PRO A 389 -20.66 1.58 -3.08
CA PRO A 389 -20.86 1.09 -4.45
C PRO A 389 -19.58 0.48 -5.05
N HIS A 390 -19.70 -0.73 -5.60
CA HIS A 390 -18.58 -1.47 -6.21
C HIS A 390 -18.45 -1.21 -7.72
N THR A 391 -18.61 0.05 -8.13
CA THR A 391 -18.64 0.44 -9.55
C THR A 391 -17.49 1.38 -9.89
N LEU A 392 -16.98 1.25 -11.12
CA LEU A 392 -15.93 2.13 -11.63
C LEU A 392 -16.36 3.60 -11.61
N GLY A 393 -17.61 3.88 -11.98
CA GLY A 393 -18.17 5.24 -11.99
C GLY A 393 -18.21 5.88 -10.60
N TRP A 394 -18.50 5.11 -9.54
CA TRP A 394 -18.45 5.62 -8.17
C TRP A 394 -17.04 6.05 -7.78
N PHE A 395 -16.04 5.17 -7.96
CA PHE A 395 -14.66 5.52 -7.65
C PHE A 395 -14.16 6.69 -8.49
N ALA A 396 -14.44 6.70 -9.80
CA ALA A 396 -14.09 7.82 -10.68
C ALA A 396 -14.71 9.13 -10.22
N GLY A 397 -15.98 9.13 -9.80
CA GLY A 397 -16.67 10.30 -9.25
C GLY A 397 -16.02 10.82 -7.96
N CYS A 398 -15.69 9.93 -7.02
CA CYS A 398 -14.96 10.29 -5.80
C CYS A 398 -13.59 10.92 -6.12
N TYR A 399 -12.86 10.34 -7.06
CA TYR A 399 -11.57 10.88 -7.52
C TYR A 399 -11.71 12.25 -8.16
N ALA A 400 -12.69 12.42 -9.06
CA ALA A 400 -12.94 13.69 -9.73
C ALA A 400 -13.30 14.79 -8.73
N LEU A 401 -14.20 14.52 -7.78
CA LEU A 401 -14.59 15.47 -6.74
C LEU A 401 -13.41 15.83 -5.83
N TYR A 402 -12.63 14.84 -5.40
CA TYR A 402 -11.45 15.05 -4.56
C TYR A 402 -10.40 15.91 -5.27
N LEU A 403 -10.06 15.57 -6.52
CA LEU A 403 -9.06 16.31 -7.30
C LEU A 403 -9.55 17.73 -7.62
N ALA A 404 -10.84 17.92 -7.90
CA ALA A 404 -11.42 19.25 -8.08
C ALA A 404 -11.28 20.11 -6.82
N ALA A 405 -11.57 19.54 -5.64
CA ALA A 405 -11.41 20.24 -4.36
C ALA A 405 -9.93 20.60 -4.08
N VAL A 406 -9.01 19.65 -4.28
CA VAL A 406 -7.57 19.88 -4.12
C VAL A 406 -7.06 20.94 -5.11
N ALA A 407 -7.48 20.89 -6.37
CA ALA A 407 -7.13 21.86 -7.40
C ALA A 407 -7.67 23.26 -7.07
N ALA A 408 -8.93 23.36 -6.63
CA ALA A 408 -9.51 24.62 -6.18
C ALA A 408 -8.71 25.22 -5.01
N CYS A 409 -8.40 24.44 -3.98
CA CYS A 409 -7.56 24.90 -2.87
C CYS A 409 -6.15 25.33 -3.33
N TRP A 410 -5.56 24.62 -4.29
CA TRP A 410 -4.24 24.95 -4.84
C TRP A 410 -4.25 26.26 -5.64
N LEU A 411 -5.28 26.49 -6.46
CA LEU A 411 -5.45 27.69 -7.28
C LEU A 411 -5.76 28.93 -6.44
N LEU A 412 -6.64 28.78 -5.44
CA LEU A 412 -7.09 29.88 -4.58
C LEU A 412 -6.02 30.33 -3.59
N THR A 413 -5.12 29.45 -3.16
CA THR A 413 -4.07 29.82 -2.20
C THR A 413 -2.88 30.52 -2.87
N ARG A 414 -2.37 31.56 -2.22
CA ARG A 414 -1.10 32.22 -2.56
C ARG A 414 0.08 31.64 -1.78
N SER A 415 -0.18 30.85 -0.74
CA SER A 415 0.87 30.27 0.09
C SER A 415 1.50 29.07 -0.61
N ARG A 416 2.79 29.17 -0.93
CA ARG A 416 3.59 28.07 -1.50
C ARG A 416 3.53 26.80 -0.65
N ARG A 417 3.54 26.96 0.68
CA ARG A 417 3.45 25.86 1.64
C ARG A 417 2.12 25.11 1.53
N VAL A 418 1.01 25.85 1.41
CA VAL A 418 -0.31 25.25 1.22
C VAL A 418 -0.42 24.60 -0.16
N ARG A 419 0.15 25.19 -1.21
CA ARG A 419 0.24 24.56 -2.54
C ARG A 419 0.96 23.21 -2.48
N LEU A 420 2.11 23.13 -1.80
CA LEU A 420 2.83 21.88 -1.62
C LEU A 420 2.05 20.84 -0.80
N ALA A 421 1.27 21.27 0.18
CA ALA A 421 0.36 20.39 0.90
C ALA A 421 -0.73 19.83 -0.04
N MET A 422 -1.31 20.67 -0.90
CA MET A 422 -2.28 20.22 -1.92
C MET A 422 -1.65 19.31 -2.98
N GLU A 423 -0.42 19.61 -3.43
CA GLU A 423 0.36 18.73 -4.32
C GLU A 423 0.62 17.37 -3.67
N THR A 424 0.91 17.34 -2.36
CA THR A 424 1.05 16.08 -1.61
C THR A 424 -0.26 15.29 -1.58
N LEU A 425 -1.40 15.96 -1.37
CA LEU A 425 -2.73 15.33 -1.41
C LEU A 425 -3.10 14.85 -2.82
N ALA A 426 -2.68 15.54 -3.87
CA ALA A 426 -2.83 15.10 -5.26
C ALA A 426 -1.96 13.86 -5.55
N VAL A 427 -0.75 13.79 -4.99
CA VAL A 427 0.12 12.61 -5.08
C VAL A 427 -0.52 11.38 -4.44
N VAL A 428 -1.30 11.53 -3.36
CA VAL A 428 -2.10 10.42 -2.80
C VAL A 428 -3.10 9.88 -3.83
N ALA A 429 -3.86 10.76 -4.47
CA ALA A 429 -4.80 10.35 -5.50
C ALA A 429 -4.09 9.71 -6.69
N ALA A 430 -3.00 10.31 -7.19
CA ALA A 430 -2.20 9.73 -8.26
C ALA A 430 -1.69 8.33 -7.88
N ALA A 431 -1.15 8.16 -6.67
CA ALA A 431 -0.67 6.87 -6.19
C ALA A 431 -1.78 5.81 -6.13
N GLY A 432 -2.97 6.18 -5.69
CA GLY A 432 -4.13 5.29 -5.71
C GLY A 432 -4.56 4.90 -7.12
N ALA A 433 -4.59 5.85 -8.06
CA ALA A 433 -4.92 5.57 -9.46
C ALA A 433 -3.88 4.63 -10.11
N PHE A 434 -2.59 4.85 -9.88
CA PHE A 434 -1.53 3.93 -10.30
C PHE A 434 -1.72 2.55 -9.68
N ALA A 435 -1.98 2.47 -8.37
CA ALA A 435 -2.20 1.20 -7.68
C ALA A 435 -3.49 0.47 -8.10
N TYR A 436 -4.40 1.15 -8.82
CA TYR A 436 -5.59 0.56 -9.40
C TYR A 436 -5.32 -0.05 -10.80
N VAL A 437 -4.55 0.67 -11.63
CA VAL A 437 -4.31 0.29 -13.04
C VAL A 437 -3.13 -0.65 -13.20
N VAL A 438 -2.02 -0.42 -12.49
CA VAL A 438 -0.78 -1.20 -12.67
C VAL A 438 -0.99 -2.70 -12.43
N PRO A 439 -1.76 -3.17 -11.42
CA PRO A 439 -2.03 -4.59 -11.28
C PRO A 439 -2.77 -5.23 -12.46
N LEU A 440 -3.65 -4.50 -13.15
CA LEU A 440 -4.36 -5.03 -14.31
C LEU A 440 -3.41 -5.28 -15.49
N ILE A 441 -2.41 -4.40 -15.65
CA ILE A 441 -1.35 -4.55 -16.65
C ILE A 441 -0.36 -5.64 -16.21
N GLY A 442 -0.01 -5.67 -14.93
CA GLY A 442 1.07 -6.49 -14.38
C GLY A 442 0.69 -7.93 -14.01
N ASP A 443 -0.56 -8.17 -13.62
CA ASP A 443 -1.05 -9.45 -13.09
C ASP A 443 -2.44 -9.84 -13.64
N GLY A 444 -3.01 -9.08 -14.58
CA GLY A 444 -4.35 -9.33 -15.12
C GLY A 444 -5.43 -9.27 -14.04
N GLU A 445 -6.36 -10.22 -14.05
CA GLU A 445 -7.43 -10.32 -13.03
C GLU A 445 -7.04 -11.18 -11.81
N ALA A 446 -5.76 -11.51 -11.63
CA ALA A 446 -5.32 -12.38 -10.56
C ALA A 446 -5.37 -11.67 -9.20
N ASP A 447 -5.99 -12.32 -8.21
CA ASP A 447 -6.00 -11.90 -6.80
C ASP A 447 -6.25 -10.38 -6.57
N LEU A 448 -7.20 -9.82 -7.34
CA LEU A 448 -7.45 -8.38 -7.40
C LEU A 448 -7.67 -7.75 -6.02
N ALA A 449 -8.36 -8.44 -5.11
CA ALA A 449 -8.60 -7.92 -3.76
C ALA A 449 -7.30 -7.62 -3.00
N LYS A 450 -6.27 -8.48 -3.14
CA LYS A 450 -4.95 -8.26 -2.54
C LYS A 450 -4.17 -7.20 -3.32
N HIS A 451 -4.17 -7.26 -4.65
CA HIS A 451 -3.38 -6.31 -5.45
C HIS A 451 -3.90 -4.85 -5.38
N LEU A 452 -5.20 -4.65 -5.14
CA LEU A 452 -5.84 -3.35 -4.92
C LEU A 452 -5.68 -2.81 -3.49
N PHE A 453 -4.86 -3.45 -2.65
CA PHE A 453 -4.63 -2.99 -1.27
C PHE A 453 -4.12 -1.54 -1.22
N MET A 454 -3.11 -1.17 -2.02
CA MET A 454 -2.58 0.20 -2.03
C MET A 454 -3.57 1.21 -2.62
N PHE A 455 -4.42 0.79 -3.57
CA PHE A 455 -5.55 1.61 -4.02
C PHE A 455 -6.46 1.95 -2.83
N ASN A 456 -6.82 0.94 -2.01
CA ASN A 456 -7.62 1.14 -0.80
C ASN A 456 -6.92 2.08 0.20
N VAL A 457 -5.62 1.91 0.44
CA VAL A 457 -4.85 2.81 1.32
C VAL A 457 -4.97 4.25 0.85
N CYS A 458 -4.70 4.51 -0.43
CA CYS A 458 -4.74 5.86 -0.99
C CYS A 458 -6.15 6.44 -1.01
N PHE A 459 -7.15 5.65 -1.40
CA PHE A 459 -8.56 6.05 -1.37
C PHE A 459 -9.01 6.43 0.04
N ASP A 460 -8.62 5.64 1.04
CA ASP A 460 -8.98 5.90 2.44
C ASP A 460 -8.25 7.14 2.99
N MET A 461 -7.01 7.39 2.56
CA MET A 461 -6.31 8.65 2.85
C MET A 461 -7.03 9.86 2.21
N MET A 462 -7.57 9.72 1.00
CA MET A 462 -8.38 10.75 0.35
C MET A 462 -9.67 11.03 1.13
N VAL A 463 -10.36 9.98 1.60
CA VAL A 463 -11.56 10.13 2.43
C VAL A 463 -11.22 10.85 3.73
N VAL A 464 -10.17 10.42 4.44
CA VAL A 464 -9.75 11.05 5.70
C VAL A 464 -9.36 12.52 5.49
N SER A 465 -8.57 12.83 4.45
CA SER A 465 -8.13 14.20 4.20
C SER A 465 -9.29 15.11 3.75
N ALA A 466 -10.22 14.60 2.94
CA ALA A 466 -11.43 15.32 2.55
C ALA A 466 -12.33 15.61 3.75
N PHE A 467 -12.54 14.62 4.63
CA PHE A 467 -13.32 14.77 5.86
C PHE A 467 -12.69 15.83 6.79
N VAL A 468 -11.39 15.72 7.06
CA VAL A 468 -10.66 16.70 7.89
C VAL A 468 -10.69 18.09 7.25
N GLY A 469 -10.53 18.19 5.94
CA GLY A 469 -10.61 19.44 5.19
C GLY A 469 -11.99 20.10 5.27
N ALA A 470 -13.06 19.32 5.13
CA ALA A 470 -14.44 19.80 5.26
C ALA A 470 -14.74 20.32 6.67
N CYS A 471 -14.35 19.57 7.72
CA CYS A 471 -14.50 20.01 9.10
C CYS A 471 -13.70 21.29 9.39
N TYR A 472 -12.49 21.39 8.85
CA TYR A 472 -11.70 22.61 8.95
C TYR A 472 -12.40 23.81 8.29
N GLY A 473 -12.95 23.62 7.09
CA GLY A 473 -13.73 24.64 6.39
C GLY A 473 -14.94 25.11 7.21
N LEU A 474 -15.69 24.19 7.81
CA LEU A 474 -16.84 24.51 8.67
C LEU A 474 -16.42 25.32 9.91
N ILE A 475 -15.34 24.94 10.58
CA ILE A 475 -14.81 25.69 11.73
C ILE A 475 -14.42 27.10 11.30
N ARG A 476 -13.74 27.26 10.16
CA ARG A 476 -13.34 28.57 9.64
C ARG A 476 -14.55 29.45 9.31
N LEU A 477 -15.61 28.88 8.73
CA LEU A 477 -16.86 29.61 8.46
C LEU A 477 -17.53 30.11 9.74
N VAL A 478 -17.58 29.27 10.79
CA VAL A 478 -18.14 29.67 12.09
C VAL A 478 -17.29 30.76 12.76
N GLU A 479 -15.95 30.69 12.64
CA GLU A 479 -15.05 31.72 13.15
C GLU A 479 -15.27 33.06 12.45
N ILE A 480 -15.41 33.06 11.11
CA ILE A 480 -15.66 34.27 10.31
C ILE A 480 -17.01 34.91 10.65
N ARG A 481 -18.03 34.12 10.99
CA ARG A 481 -19.35 34.66 11.38
C ARG A 481 -19.40 35.24 12.80
N LYS A 482 -18.41 34.93 13.64
CA LYS A 482 -18.36 35.36 15.06
C LYS A 482 -17.43 36.54 15.32
N GLY A 483 -16.52 36.83 14.38
CA GLY A 483 -15.68 38.03 14.38
C GLY A 483 -16.24 39.05 13.42
#